data_AF-A0A7S4B4Q8-F1
#
_entry.id   AF-A0A7S4B4Q8-F1
#
_cell.length_a   1.000
_cell.length_b   1.000
_cell.length_c   1.000
_cell.angle_alpha   90.00
_cell.angle_beta   90.00
_cell.angle_gamma   90.00
#
_symmetry.space_group_name_H-M   'P 1'
#
loop_
_entity.id
_entity.type
_entity.pdbx_description
1 polymer ?
#
loop_
_entity_poly.entity_id
_entity_poly.type
_entity_poly.pdbx_seq_one_letter_code
_entity_poly.pdbx_strand_id
1 'polypeptide(L)'
;GTRAAQHDCDVNNVIIFSGKVGINNTNGANRLQGVHTWNLAGSNGGTGILLHSGAGRVQQCYLDYAPLVIRSDAAAAAVVQGNLFLGTSTIVLEARKWRAKLRALVITGNIFHSWGKANRTFLLDETHGSFDSVTDTVVENNEVTAIVGAAKKLGTRATLSTQMFPGTQSTAIDFSPALIFGSKVGIAEESVRCTMHAPAWATAVSSWVNTPSNVVNVWLAAPVPLTLPSGANIVCTVDQSTRSANAH
;
A
#
# COMPACT_ATOMS: atom_id res chain seq x y z
N GLY A 1 -20.66 -14.34 -14.32
CA GLY A 1 -19.84 -14.16 -13.11
C GLY A 1 -19.89 -15.43 -12.30
N THR A 2 -18.77 -15.87 -11.75
CA THR A 2 -18.70 -17.03 -10.84
C THR A 2 -18.88 -16.56 -9.40
N ARG A 3 -19.67 -17.29 -8.60
CA ARG A 3 -19.89 -17.00 -7.19
C ARG A 3 -19.21 -18.10 -6.36
N ALA A 4 -18.19 -17.74 -5.60
CA ALA A 4 -17.53 -18.64 -4.66
C ALA A 4 -18.16 -18.42 -3.27
N ALA A 5 -19.30 -19.06 -3.04
CA ALA A 5 -20.09 -18.93 -1.80
C ALA A 5 -19.76 -19.97 -0.72
N GLN A 6 -19.11 -21.07 -1.11
CA GLN A 6 -18.65 -22.12 -0.19
C GLN A 6 -17.25 -21.78 0.36
N HIS A 7 -16.85 -22.49 1.42
CA HIS A 7 -15.51 -22.42 1.99
C HIS A 7 -14.55 -23.30 1.18
N ASP A 8 -13.25 -22.99 1.26
CA ASP A 8 -12.16 -23.80 0.70
C ASP A 8 -12.28 -24.07 -0.80
N CYS A 9 -12.93 -23.17 -1.54
CA CYS A 9 -13.02 -23.26 -2.99
C CYS A 9 -11.72 -22.80 -3.65
N ASP A 10 -11.36 -23.49 -4.72
CA ASP A 10 -10.24 -23.14 -5.59
C ASP A 10 -10.76 -22.81 -6.99
N VAL A 11 -10.40 -21.64 -7.51
CA VAL A 11 -10.65 -21.24 -8.90
C VAL A 11 -9.30 -21.07 -9.56
N ASN A 12 -8.99 -21.92 -10.53
CA ASN A 12 -7.66 -21.98 -11.12
C ASN A 12 -7.71 -21.92 -12.66
N ASN A 13 -6.88 -21.08 -13.27
CA ASN A 13 -6.65 -20.99 -14.72
C ASN A 13 -7.93 -20.75 -15.52
N VAL A 14 -8.72 -19.75 -15.11
CA VAL A 14 -9.99 -19.39 -15.76
C VAL A 14 -9.88 -18.02 -16.42
N ILE A 15 -10.41 -17.92 -17.64
CA ILE A 15 -10.62 -16.63 -18.32
C ILE A 15 -12.09 -16.22 -18.16
N ILE A 16 -12.32 -15.01 -17.68
CA ILE A 16 -13.66 -14.43 -17.54
C ILE A 16 -13.72 -13.14 -18.35
N PHE A 17 -14.71 -13.05 -19.24
CA PHE A 17 -14.89 -11.95 -20.16
C PHE A 17 -16.28 -11.32 -20.03
N SER A 18 -16.38 -10.01 -20.25
CA SER A 18 -17.64 -9.25 -20.36
C SER A 18 -18.58 -9.30 -19.14
N GLY A 19 -18.11 -9.72 -17.97
CA GLY A 19 -18.89 -9.62 -16.73
C GLY A 19 -18.91 -8.20 -16.17
N LYS A 20 -20.00 -7.79 -15.50
CA LYS A 20 -19.97 -6.61 -14.61
C LYS A 20 -19.09 -6.87 -13.39
N VAL A 21 -19.18 -8.08 -12.84
CA VAL A 21 -18.27 -8.62 -11.82
C VAL A 21 -17.81 -9.99 -12.30
N GLY A 22 -16.50 -10.18 -12.47
CA GLY A 22 -15.95 -11.46 -12.92
C GLY A 22 -16.11 -12.55 -11.89
N ILE A 23 -15.41 -12.38 -10.77
CA ILE A 23 -15.51 -13.25 -9.59
C ILE A 23 -16.03 -12.44 -8.41
N ASN A 24 -17.10 -12.92 -7.79
CA ASN A 24 -17.57 -12.43 -6.50
C ASN A 24 -17.22 -13.47 -5.42
N ASN A 25 -16.10 -13.25 -4.73
CA ASN A 25 -15.66 -14.11 -3.64
C ASN A 25 -16.30 -13.67 -2.32
N THR A 26 -17.21 -14.48 -1.79
CA THR A 26 -17.95 -14.16 -0.57
C THR A 26 -17.43 -14.87 0.68
N ASN A 27 -16.32 -15.62 0.56
CA ASN A 27 -15.76 -16.41 1.64
C ASN A 27 -14.23 -16.23 1.75
N GLY A 28 -13.70 -16.22 2.96
CA GLY A 28 -12.29 -15.93 3.21
C GLY A 28 -11.32 -17.07 2.94
N ALA A 29 -11.80 -18.32 2.93
CA ALA A 29 -10.94 -19.49 2.75
C ALA A 29 -10.56 -19.75 1.28
N ASN A 30 -11.21 -19.07 0.33
CA ASN A 30 -11.08 -19.36 -1.08
C ASN A 30 -9.73 -18.92 -1.67
N ARG A 31 -9.28 -19.65 -2.68
CA ARG A 31 -8.10 -19.34 -3.49
C ARG A 31 -8.50 -19.10 -4.94
N LEU A 32 -8.01 -17.99 -5.49
CA LEU A 32 -8.16 -17.60 -6.88
C LEU A 32 -6.76 -17.53 -7.48
N GLN A 33 -6.44 -18.42 -8.42
CA GLN A 33 -5.12 -18.53 -9.02
C GLN A 33 -5.19 -18.55 -10.55
N GLY A 34 -4.27 -17.85 -11.24
CA GLY A 34 -4.22 -17.88 -12.71
C GLY A 34 -5.49 -17.35 -13.39
N VAL A 35 -6.30 -16.54 -12.68
CA VAL A 35 -7.54 -15.99 -13.23
C VAL A 35 -7.19 -14.82 -14.13
N HIS A 36 -7.68 -14.84 -15.37
CA HIS A 36 -7.64 -13.70 -16.26
C HIS A 36 -9.01 -13.03 -16.32
N THR A 37 -9.11 -11.79 -15.86
CA THR A 37 -10.35 -11.00 -15.96
C THR A 37 -10.21 -9.93 -17.02
N TRP A 38 -10.93 -10.11 -18.13
CA TRP A 38 -11.17 -9.08 -19.15
C TRP A 38 -12.65 -8.70 -19.14
N ASN A 39 -13.08 -8.18 -17.99
CA ASN A 39 -14.47 -7.81 -17.73
C ASN A 39 -14.79 -6.42 -18.28
N LEU A 40 -16.00 -5.94 -18.02
CA LEU A 40 -16.29 -4.51 -18.16
C LEU A 40 -15.19 -3.70 -17.46
N ALA A 41 -14.60 -2.74 -18.16
CA ALA A 41 -13.51 -1.94 -17.62
C ALA A 41 -13.94 -1.21 -16.33
N GLY A 42 -13.00 -0.96 -15.43
CA GLY A 42 -13.27 -0.23 -14.18
C GLY A 42 -13.89 1.15 -14.42
N SER A 43 -13.44 1.86 -15.46
CA SER A 43 -14.00 3.16 -15.89
C SER A 43 -15.48 3.11 -16.27
N ASN A 44 -15.99 1.92 -16.60
CA ASN A 44 -17.37 1.69 -16.98
C ASN A 44 -18.17 1.01 -15.85
N GLY A 45 -17.62 0.96 -14.62
CA GLY A 45 -18.26 0.39 -13.44
C GLY A 45 -18.15 -1.13 -13.32
N GLY A 46 -17.19 -1.75 -14.02
CA GLY A 46 -16.91 -3.17 -13.89
C GLY A 46 -15.89 -3.51 -12.80
N THR A 47 -15.87 -4.77 -12.38
CA THR A 47 -14.95 -5.33 -11.38
C THR A 47 -14.37 -6.66 -11.87
N GLY A 48 -13.06 -6.80 -11.78
CA GLY A 48 -12.34 -8.03 -12.09
C GLY A 48 -12.70 -9.11 -11.08
N ILE A 49 -12.23 -8.89 -9.86
CA ILE A 49 -12.42 -9.75 -8.70
C ILE A 49 -12.92 -8.89 -7.55
N LEU A 50 -13.93 -9.35 -6.83
CA LEU A 50 -14.43 -8.75 -5.61
C LEU A 50 -14.21 -9.71 -4.44
N LEU A 51 -13.36 -9.34 -3.48
CA LEU A 51 -13.31 -9.95 -2.15
C LEU A 51 -14.40 -9.29 -1.30
N HIS A 52 -15.60 -9.85 -1.37
CA HIS A 52 -16.82 -9.27 -0.80
C HIS A 52 -16.78 -9.21 0.73
N SER A 53 -16.22 -10.25 1.36
CA SER A 53 -16.00 -10.31 2.81
C SER A 53 -14.64 -9.74 3.21
N GLY A 54 -13.89 -9.14 2.28
CA GLY A 54 -12.54 -8.65 2.53
C GLY A 54 -11.45 -9.71 2.66
N ALA A 55 -11.82 -11.00 2.55
CA ALA A 55 -10.92 -12.12 2.77
C ALA A 55 -10.73 -12.98 1.52
N GLY A 56 -9.62 -13.71 1.45
CA GLY A 56 -9.30 -14.64 0.35
C GLY A 56 -7.87 -14.54 -0.15
N ARG A 57 -7.48 -15.46 -1.03
CA ARG A 57 -6.15 -15.51 -1.66
C ARG A 57 -6.28 -15.26 -3.16
N VAL A 58 -5.70 -14.18 -3.67
CA VAL A 58 -5.66 -13.80 -5.09
C VAL A 58 -4.22 -13.85 -5.57
N GLN A 59 -3.87 -14.87 -6.35
CA GLN A 59 -2.49 -15.21 -6.65
C GLN A 59 -2.27 -15.40 -8.15
N GLN A 60 -1.20 -14.81 -8.71
CA GLN A 60 -0.80 -15.06 -10.10
C GLN A 60 -1.94 -14.81 -11.13
N CYS A 61 -2.85 -13.89 -10.81
CA CYS A 61 -3.95 -13.50 -11.70
C CYS A 61 -3.51 -12.40 -12.65
N TYR A 62 -4.24 -12.27 -13.75
CA TYR A 62 -4.08 -11.22 -14.75
C TYR A 62 -5.36 -10.39 -14.81
N LEU A 63 -5.30 -9.15 -14.33
CA LEU A 63 -6.43 -8.23 -14.31
C LEU A 63 -6.26 -7.18 -15.40
N ASP A 64 -7.09 -7.29 -16.45
CA ASP A 64 -7.02 -6.44 -17.63
C ASP A 64 -8.11 -5.36 -17.58
N TYR A 65 -7.71 -4.10 -17.35
CA TYR A 65 -8.56 -2.91 -17.15
C TYR A 65 -9.60 -2.94 -16.02
N ALA A 66 -9.86 -4.09 -15.41
CA ALA A 66 -10.85 -4.26 -14.36
C ALA A 66 -10.16 -4.37 -12.97
N PRO A 67 -10.67 -3.69 -11.93
CA PRO A 67 -10.02 -3.64 -10.63
C PRO A 67 -10.18 -4.93 -9.82
N LEU A 68 -9.28 -5.15 -8.87
CA LEU A 68 -9.50 -5.99 -7.70
C LEU A 68 -10.12 -5.12 -6.59
N VAL A 69 -11.31 -5.45 -6.13
CA VAL A 69 -11.98 -4.73 -5.04
C VAL A 69 -11.91 -5.57 -3.77
N ILE A 70 -11.41 -4.98 -2.69
CA ILE A 70 -11.32 -5.58 -1.36
C ILE A 70 -12.17 -4.75 -0.41
N ARG A 71 -13.24 -5.35 0.10
CA ARG A 71 -14.07 -4.68 1.12
C ARG A 71 -13.40 -4.76 2.48
N SER A 72 -13.39 -3.66 3.19
CA SER A 72 -12.98 -3.63 4.59
C SER A 72 -13.92 -4.49 5.45
N ASP A 73 -13.33 -5.43 6.17
CA ASP A 73 -13.96 -6.16 7.25
C ASP A 73 -12.93 -6.38 8.36
N ALA A 74 -13.33 -6.16 9.60
CA ALA A 74 -12.43 -6.17 10.75
C ALA A 74 -11.91 -7.59 11.09
N ALA A 75 -12.62 -8.63 10.62
CA ALA A 75 -12.26 -10.03 10.84
C ALA A 75 -11.58 -10.70 9.63
N ALA A 76 -11.42 -9.96 8.53
CA ALA A 76 -10.92 -10.52 7.28
C ALA A 76 -9.39 -10.56 7.22
N ALA A 77 -8.87 -11.60 6.55
CA ALA A 77 -7.49 -11.70 6.15
C ALA A 77 -7.42 -12.01 4.65
N ALA A 78 -6.56 -11.30 3.93
CA ALA A 78 -6.43 -11.47 2.49
C ALA A 78 -4.97 -11.44 2.05
N VAL A 79 -4.68 -12.19 0.99
CA VAL A 79 -3.37 -12.20 0.33
C VAL A 79 -3.57 -11.90 -1.15
N VAL A 80 -2.86 -10.91 -1.66
CA VAL A 80 -2.83 -10.52 -3.07
C VAL A 80 -1.39 -10.55 -3.55
N GLN A 81 -1.03 -11.59 -4.30
CA GLN A 81 0.37 -11.86 -4.60
C GLN A 81 0.64 -12.24 -6.06
N GLY A 82 1.72 -11.69 -6.62
CA GLY A 82 2.24 -12.14 -7.91
C GLY A 82 1.31 -11.86 -9.09
N ASN A 83 0.37 -10.93 -8.95
CA ASN A 83 -0.62 -10.62 -9.99
C ASN A 83 -0.08 -9.57 -10.97
N LEU A 84 -0.61 -9.58 -12.19
CA LEU A 84 -0.40 -8.53 -13.19
C LEU A 84 -1.67 -7.67 -13.30
N PHE A 85 -1.55 -6.38 -13.00
CA PHE A 85 -2.58 -5.36 -13.18
C PHE A 85 -2.25 -4.53 -14.41
N LEU A 86 -3.06 -4.64 -15.47
CA LEU A 86 -2.81 -3.97 -16.75
C LEU A 86 -3.77 -2.81 -17.01
N GLY A 87 -3.26 -1.79 -17.70
CA GLY A 87 -4.03 -0.65 -18.16
C GLY A 87 -4.56 0.17 -16.99
N THR A 88 -5.88 0.27 -16.87
CA THR A 88 -6.54 0.96 -15.75
C THR A 88 -6.84 0.05 -14.57
N SER A 89 -6.39 -1.21 -14.58
CA SER A 89 -6.56 -2.08 -13.42
C SER A 89 -5.79 -1.55 -12.20
N THR A 90 -6.40 -1.71 -11.03
CA THR A 90 -5.94 -1.17 -9.74
C THR A 90 -6.48 -2.02 -8.60
N ILE A 91 -6.00 -1.79 -7.38
CA ILE A 91 -6.58 -2.35 -6.17
C ILE A 91 -7.45 -1.29 -5.51
N VAL A 92 -8.74 -1.57 -5.36
CA VAL A 92 -9.69 -0.73 -4.63
C VAL A 92 -9.85 -1.28 -3.23
N LEU A 93 -9.53 -0.46 -2.22
CA LEU A 93 -9.86 -0.73 -0.83
C LEU A 93 -11.15 0.00 -0.50
N GLU A 94 -12.22 -0.75 -0.25
CA GLU A 94 -13.56 -0.20 -0.08
C GLU A 94 -13.98 -0.16 1.39
N ALA A 95 -14.24 1.04 1.92
CA ALA A 95 -14.80 1.26 3.24
C ALA A 95 -16.33 1.06 3.20
N ARG A 96 -16.83 0.02 3.88
CA ARG A 96 -18.28 -0.29 3.93
C ARG A 96 -19.00 0.20 5.18
N LYS A 97 -18.25 0.77 6.13
CA LYS A 97 -18.78 1.32 7.38
C LYS A 97 -17.94 2.51 7.85
N TRP A 98 -18.53 3.34 8.70
CA TRP A 98 -17.79 4.36 9.44
C TRP A 98 -16.70 3.70 10.30
N ARG A 99 -15.51 4.31 10.29
CA ARG A 99 -14.34 3.80 11.04
C ARG A 99 -14.01 2.35 10.70
N ALA A 100 -14.03 2.05 9.41
CA ALA A 100 -13.57 0.79 8.86
C ALA A 100 -12.11 0.55 9.27
N LYS A 101 -11.84 -0.70 9.68
CA LYS A 101 -10.52 -1.18 10.02
C LYS A 101 -10.04 -2.08 8.89
N LEU A 102 -8.83 -1.86 8.40
CA LEU A 102 -8.17 -2.78 7.50
C LEU A 102 -7.20 -3.63 8.32
N ARG A 103 -7.34 -4.95 8.25
CA ARG A 103 -6.54 -5.88 9.05
C ARG A 103 -6.03 -7.03 8.20
N ALA A 104 -4.88 -7.59 8.58
CA ALA A 104 -4.36 -8.87 8.08
C ALA A 104 -4.35 -8.99 6.55
N LEU A 105 -3.99 -7.91 5.86
CA LEU A 105 -3.93 -7.84 4.40
C LEU A 105 -2.46 -7.83 3.94
N VAL A 106 -2.10 -8.77 3.06
CA VAL A 106 -0.77 -8.82 2.45
C VAL A 106 -0.89 -8.60 0.95
N ILE A 107 -0.24 -7.56 0.42
CA ILE A 107 -0.20 -7.24 -1.01
C ILE A 107 1.27 -7.12 -1.43
N THR A 108 1.77 -8.11 -2.15
CA THR A 108 3.21 -8.22 -2.45
C THR A 108 3.52 -8.85 -3.81
N GLY A 109 4.63 -8.45 -4.43
CA GLY A 109 5.11 -9.04 -5.68
C GLY A 109 4.18 -8.84 -6.87
N ASN A 110 3.26 -7.87 -6.82
CA ASN A 110 2.37 -7.56 -7.93
C ASN A 110 3.03 -6.59 -8.91
N ILE A 111 2.65 -6.63 -10.17
CA ILE A 111 3.15 -5.73 -11.22
C ILE A 111 1.97 -4.88 -11.73
N PHE A 112 2.13 -3.56 -11.71
CA PHE A 112 1.20 -2.60 -12.28
C PHE A 112 1.79 -2.03 -13.57
N HIS A 113 1.17 -2.38 -14.70
CA HIS A 113 1.59 -2.00 -16.04
C HIS A 113 0.51 -1.15 -16.71
N SER A 114 0.66 0.17 -16.71
CA SER A 114 -0.39 1.09 -17.15
C SER A 114 -0.14 1.76 -18.50
N TRP A 115 0.81 1.25 -19.30
CA TRP A 115 1.19 1.78 -20.61
C TRP A 115 1.43 3.30 -20.64
N GLY A 116 2.06 3.83 -19.59
CA GLY A 116 2.37 5.26 -19.48
C GLY A 116 1.18 6.15 -19.12
N LYS A 117 -0.03 5.60 -18.89
CA LYS A 117 -1.11 6.33 -18.24
C LYS A 117 -0.90 6.30 -16.74
N ALA A 118 -0.93 7.47 -16.12
CA ALA A 118 -0.93 7.62 -14.68
C ALA A 118 -2.16 6.93 -14.08
N ASN A 119 -2.04 5.68 -13.65
CA ASN A 119 -3.04 5.06 -12.81
C ASN A 119 -2.53 4.95 -11.37
N ARG A 120 -3.42 5.09 -10.40
CA ARG A 120 -3.07 4.86 -9.00
C ARG A 120 -3.03 3.35 -8.78
N THR A 121 -1.98 2.85 -8.13
CA THR A 121 -1.88 1.44 -7.72
C THR A 121 -2.98 1.05 -6.75
N PHE A 122 -3.39 2.03 -5.92
CA PHE A 122 -4.47 1.90 -4.95
C PHE A 122 -5.48 3.02 -5.10
N LEU A 123 -6.75 2.67 -4.89
CA LEU A 123 -7.85 3.61 -4.72
C LEU A 123 -8.56 3.32 -3.40
N LEU A 124 -8.74 4.34 -2.58
CA LEU A 124 -9.57 4.26 -1.38
C LEU A 124 -10.99 4.67 -1.76
N ASP A 125 -11.91 3.72 -1.72
CA ASP A 125 -13.33 3.98 -1.90
C ASP A 125 -13.97 4.18 -0.52
N GLU A 126 -14.17 5.44 -0.17
CA GLU A 126 -14.82 5.89 1.09
C GLU A 126 -16.24 6.40 0.83
N THR A 127 -16.86 6.06 -0.30
CA THR A 127 -18.21 6.54 -0.63
C THR A 127 -19.28 6.09 0.38
N HIS A 128 -19.04 4.98 1.07
CA HIS A 128 -19.97 4.37 2.03
C HIS A 128 -19.40 4.24 3.45
N GLY A 129 -18.26 4.86 3.75
CA GLY A 129 -17.58 4.72 5.03
C GLY A 129 -16.28 5.50 5.09
N SER A 130 -15.45 5.23 6.09
CA SER A 130 -14.12 5.85 6.20
C SER A 130 -13.14 4.91 6.86
N PHE A 131 -11.88 4.91 6.43
CA PHE A 131 -10.82 4.17 7.08
C PHE A 131 -10.33 4.91 8.33
N ASP A 132 -10.18 4.18 9.44
CA ASP A 132 -9.75 4.74 10.73
C ASP A 132 -8.47 4.08 11.25
N SER A 133 -8.21 2.83 10.86
CA SER A 133 -7.00 2.13 11.29
C SER A 133 -6.59 1.03 10.31
N VAL A 134 -5.28 0.79 10.29
CA VAL A 134 -4.62 -0.27 9.53
C VAL A 134 -3.77 -1.07 10.52
N THR A 135 -3.98 -2.39 10.56
CA THR A 135 -3.29 -3.29 11.50
C THR A 135 -2.85 -4.56 10.79
N ASP A 136 -1.66 -5.07 11.09
CA ASP A 136 -1.11 -6.30 10.50
C ASP A 136 -1.22 -6.34 8.95
N THR A 137 -1.10 -5.19 8.29
CA THR A 137 -1.24 -5.03 6.85
C THR A 137 0.10 -4.68 6.23
N VAL A 138 0.47 -5.41 5.18
CA VAL A 138 1.74 -5.25 4.48
C VAL A 138 1.45 -5.01 3.01
N VAL A 139 1.83 -3.83 2.52
CA VAL A 139 1.81 -3.53 1.10
C VAL A 139 3.20 -3.09 0.69
N GLU A 140 3.96 -4.02 0.12
CA GLU A 140 5.39 -3.87 -0.16
C GLU A 140 5.79 -4.67 -1.40
N ASN A 141 6.97 -4.40 -1.97
CA ASN A 141 7.54 -5.18 -3.08
C ASN A 141 6.62 -5.33 -4.30
N ASN A 142 5.78 -4.33 -4.56
CA ASN A 142 4.99 -4.24 -5.79
C ASN A 142 5.70 -3.35 -6.81
N GLU A 143 5.69 -3.73 -8.08
CA GLU A 143 6.37 -3.01 -9.15
C GLU A 143 5.40 -2.16 -9.96
N VAL A 144 5.88 -0.98 -10.36
CA VAL A 144 5.13 -0.05 -11.23
C VAL A 144 6.05 0.32 -12.38
N THR A 145 5.56 0.21 -13.62
CA THR A 145 6.37 0.54 -14.80
C THR A 145 6.93 1.97 -14.77
N ALA A 146 8.21 2.11 -15.18
CA ALA A 146 9.03 3.31 -15.03
C ALA A 146 8.45 4.61 -15.64
N ILE A 147 7.60 4.52 -16.67
CA ILE A 147 6.95 5.71 -17.28
C ILE A 147 6.02 6.42 -16.27
N VAL A 148 5.53 5.70 -15.26
CA VAL A 148 4.70 6.23 -14.16
C VAL A 148 5.52 6.40 -12.86
N GLY A 149 6.85 6.39 -12.97
CA GLY A 149 7.84 6.09 -11.94
C GLY A 149 7.70 6.78 -10.57
N ALA A 150 8.33 6.13 -9.58
CA ALA A 150 8.64 6.52 -8.19
C ALA A 150 7.54 7.20 -7.35
N ALA A 151 6.91 8.26 -7.84
CA ALA A 151 5.93 9.09 -7.15
C ALA A 151 4.55 8.42 -6.91
N LYS A 152 4.37 7.13 -7.27
CA LYS A 152 3.09 6.41 -7.21
C LYS A 152 3.17 4.97 -6.71
N LYS A 153 4.35 4.53 -6.28
CA LYS A 153 4.47 3.25 -5.55
C LYS A 153 4.05 3.52 -4.11
N LEU A 154 2.78 3.27 -3.83
CA LEU A 154 2.23 3.41 -2.49
C LEU A 154 2.42 2.10 -1.73
N GLY A 155 2.78 2.21 -0.46
CA GLY A 155 2.88 1.10 0.47
C GLY A 155 2.25 1.44 1.82
N THR A 156 2.21 0.46 2.71
CA THR A 156 2.01 0.72 4.14
C THR A 156 3.32 1.15 4.81
N ARG A 157 4.46 0.70 4.27
CA ARG A 157 5.79 1.13 4.67
C ARG A 157 6.44 1.97 3.59
N ALA A 158 7.17 2.99 4.01
CA ALA A 158 7.95 3.83 3.12
C ALA A 158 9.31 4.15 3.74
N THR A 159 10.33 4.22 2.89
CA THR A 159 11.68 4.69 3.24
C THR A 159 11.99 5.89 2.37
N LEU A 160 12.26 7.03 3.00
CA LEU A 160 12.61 8.27 2.32
C LEU A 160 13.95 8.77 2.85
N SER A 161 14.70 9.45 1.99
CA SER A 161 15.95 10.09 2.34
C SER A 161 15.88 11.59 2.09
N THR A 162 16.49 12.37 2.97
CA THR A 162 16.67 13.82 2.78
C THR A 162 18.10 14.22 3.09
N GLN A 163 18.56 15.29 2.45
CA GLN A 163 19.87 15.86 2.69
C GLN A 163 19.78 16.93 3.79
N MET A 164 20.72 16.90 4.73
CA MET A 164 20.92 17.94 5.73
C MET A 164 22.12 18.79 5.33
N PHE A 165 21.88 20.08 5.14
CA PHE A 165 22.91 21.01 4.69
C PHE A 165 23.81 21.45 5.85
N PRO A 166 25.05 21.88 5.57
CA PRO A 166 25.95 22.44 6.58
C PRO A 166 25.27 23.57 7.39
N GLY A 167 25.45 23.54 8.71
CA GLY A 167 24.82 24.47 9.67
C GLY A 167 23.40 24.08 10.10
N THR A 168 22.75 23.11 9.46
CA THR A 168 21.40 22.66 9.86
C THR A 168 21.46 21.67 11.01
N GLN A 169 20.48 21.72 11.92
CA GLN A 169 20.34 20.79 13.05
C GLN A 169 19.06 19.95 12.97
N SER A 170 18.10 20.37 12.15
CA SER A 170 16.81 19.70 12.02
C SER A 170 16.35 19.65 10.57
N THR A 171 15.52 18.66 10.25
CA THR A 171 14.84 18.55 8.97
C THR A 171 13.47 17.89 9.15
N ALA A 172 12.62 18.00 8.13
CA ALA A 172 11.29 17.41 8.10
C ALA A 172 11.10 16.62 6.80
N ILE A 173 10.50 15.44 6.90
CA ILE A 173 10.25 14.54 5.77
C ILE A 173 8.76 14.21 5.73
N ASP A 174 8.07 14.58 4.64
CA ASP A 174 6.66 14.24 4.41
C ASP A 174 6.53 12.87 3.75
N PHE A 175 5.92 11.92 4.46
CA PHE A 175 5.68 10.58 3.96
C PHE A 175 4.32 10.39 3.28
N SER A 176 3.42 11.38 3.34
CA SER A 176 2.07 11.29 2.76
C SER A 176 2.05 10.85 1.29
N PRO A 177 2.97 11.30 0.41
CA PRO A 177 2.96 10.88 -1.00
C PRO A 177 3.36 9.42 -1.26
N ALA A 178 4.03 8.77 -0.30
CA ALA A 178 4.52 7.39 -0.43
C ALA A 178 3.58 6.35 0.21
N LEU A 179 2.54 6.81 0.90
CA LEU A 179 1.72 5.99 1.77
C LEU A 179 0.28 5.87 1.24
N ILE A 180 -0.28 4.66 1.29
CA ILE A 180 -1.60 4.36 0.71
C ILE A 180 -2.70 5.22 1.32
N PHE A 181 -2.66 5.45 2.63
CA PHE A 181 -3.71 6.18 3.34
C PHE A 181 -3.44 7.68 3.46
N GLY A 182 -2.32 8.18 2.94
CA GLY A 182 -1.88 9.55 3.20
C GLY A 182 -2.00 9.86 4.69
N SER A 183 -2.42 11.07 5.06
CA SER A 183 -2.58 11.47 6.47
C SER A 183 -3.82 10.90 7.18
N LYS A 184 -4.65 10.07 6.53
CA LYS A 184 -5.95 9.64 7.09
C LYS A 184 -5.81 8.73 8.32
N VAL A 185 -4.87 7.79 8.26
CA VAL A 185 -4.63 6.79 9.34
C VAL A 185 -3.45 7.20 10.22
N GLY A 186 -2.60 8.11 9.73
CA GLY A 186 -1.35 8.50 10.40
C GLY A 186 -0.27 7.42 10.29
N ILE A 187 0.87 7.71 10.92
CA ILE A 187 2.00 6.79 11.09
C ILE A 187 2.10 6.43 12.57
N ALA A 188 2.34 5.17 12.87
CA ALA A 188 2.63 4.75 14.24
C ALA A 188 3.97 5.33 14.69
N GLU A 189 4.02 6.12 15.77
CA GLU A 189 5.23 6.80 16.23
C GLU A 189 6.35 5.80 16.54
N GLU A 190 6.00 4.66 17.12
CA GLU A 190 6.90 3.56 17.43
C GLU A 190 7.47 2.85 16.18
N SER A 191 6.92 3.09 14.99
CA SER A 191 7.42 2.55 13.72
C SER A 191 8.55 3.38 13.12
N VAL A 192 8.71 4.63 13.54
CA VAL A 192 9.67 5.57 12.95
C VAL A 192 11.09 5.13 13.27
N ARG A 193 11.90 4.92 12.23
CA ARG A 193 13.33 4.59 12.34
C ARG A 193 14.11 5.53 11.43
N CYS A 194 14.95 6.37 12.00
CA CYS A 194 15.81 7.28 11.25
C CYS A 194 17.28 6.96 11.49
N THR A 195 18.06 6.91 10.42
CA THR A 195 19.51 6.69 10.45
C THR A 195 20.21 7.77 9.65
N MET A 196 21.34 8.24 10.15
CA MET A 196 22.21 9.16 9.43
C MET A 196 23.36 8.39 8.79
N HIS A 197 23.62 8.64 7.51
CA HIS A 197 24.82 8.18 6.83
C HIS A 197 25.81 9.35 6.74
N ALA A 198 26.76 9.40 7.68
CA ALA A 198 27.80 10.43 7.73
C ALA A 198 29.16 9.82 8.16
N PRO A 199 30.28 10.24 7.55
CA PRO A 199 31.55 9.52 7.68
C PRO A 199 32.38 9.76 8.96
N ALA A 200 32.10 10.79 9.80
CA ALA A 200 33.02 11.07 10.92
C ALA A 200 32.49 11.87 12.14
N TRP A 201 31.37 12.59 12.05
CA TRP A 201 30.90 13.48 13.13
C TRP A 201 29.58 13.00 13.75
N ALA A 202 29.25 11.72 13.56
CA ALA A 202 27.96 11.12 13.87
C ALA A 202 27.38 11.61 15.21
N THR A 203 26.30 12.39 15.11
CA THR A 203 25.51 12.87 16.24
C THR A 203 24.39 11.88 16.53
N ALA A 204 23.87 11.90 17.75
CA ALA A 204 22.63 11.20 18.05
C ALA A 204 21.49 11.81 17.21
N VAL A 205 20.66 10.94 16.63
CA VAL A 205 19.47 11.30 15.87
C VAL A 205 18.26 11.02 16.74
N SER A 206 17.41 12.03 16.91
CA SER A 206 16.08 11.89 17.49
C SER A 206 15.04 12.20 16.43
N SER A 207 13.89 11.55 16.52
CA SER A 207 12.80 11.77 15.58
C SER A 207 11.45 11.58 16.25
N TRP A 208 10.47 12.33 15.78
CA TRP A 208 9.05 12.14 16.13
C TRP A 208 8.20 12.40 14.91
N VAL A 209 6.98 11.87 14.91
CA VAL A 209 6.04 12.06 13.81
C VAL A 209 4.91 13.00 14.22
N ASN A 210 4.60 13.95 13.35
CA ASN A 210 3.35 14.69 13.41
C ASN A 210 2.28 13.83 12.72
N THR A 211 1.54 13.05 13.51
CA THR A 211 0.59 12.04 13.04
C THR A 211 -0.50 12.59 12.10
N PRO A 212 -1.12 13.78 12.34
CA PRO A 212 -2.04 14.40 11.39
C PRO A 212 -1.46 14.72 10.00
N SER A 213 -0.13 14.83 9.86
CA SER A 213 0.49 15.25 8.60
C SER A 213 1.47 14.23 8.02
N ASN A 214 1.70 13.09 8.69
CA ASN A 214 2.76 12.13 8.36
C ASN A 214 4.15 12.76 8.17
N VAL A 215 4.41 13.88 8.84
CA VAL A 215 5.70 14.54 8.77
C VAL A 215 6.57 14.01 9.89
N VAL A 216 7.68 13.37 9.52
CA VAL A 216 8.72 12.97 10.47
C VAL A 216 9.68 14.14 10.63
N ASN A 217 9.73 14.68 11.85
CA ASN A 217 10.72 15.68 12.22
C ASN A 217 11.95 14.95 12.76
N VAL A 218 13.12 15.35 12.29
CA VAL A 218 14.40 14.76 12.67
C VAL A 218 15.29 15.85 13.25
N TRP A 219 15.90 15.57 14.39
CA TRP A 219 16.79 16.46 15.12
C TRP A 219 18.11 15.79 15.45
N LEU A 220 19.19 16.51 15.16
CA LEU A 220 20.55 16.12 15.47
C LEU A 220 21.00 16.72 16.80
N ALA A 221 21.82 15.98 17.55
CA ALA A 221 22.40 16.48 18.79
C ALA A 221 23.33 17.70 18.59
N ALA A 222 23.94 17.82 17.40
CA ALA A 222 24.69 19.01 16.99
C ALA A 222 24.44 19.31 15.50
N PRO A 223 24.56 20.59 15.07
CA PRO A 223 24.42 20.97 13.68
C PRO A 223 25.44 20.27 12.77
N VAL A 224 25.06 20.06 11.50
CA VAL A 224 25.98 19.58 10.46
C VAL A 224 27.19 20.54 10.38
N PRO A 225 28.44 20.06 10.54
CA PRO A 225 29.63 20.89 10.43
C PRO A 225 29.67 21.68 9.13
N LEU A 226 29.99 22.98 9.24
CA LEU A 226 30.16 23.89 8.08
C LEU A 226 31.25 23.42 7.12
N THR A 227 32.17 22.58 7.59
CA THR A 227 33.31 22.04 6.84
C THR A 227 32.95 20.86 5.93
N LEU A 228 31.72 20.35 5.96
CA LEU A 228 31.30 19.22 5.12
C LEU A 228 30.74 19.72 3.79
N PRO A 229 31.39 19.43 2.65
CA PRO A 229 31.00 19.98 1.36
C PRO A 229 29.66 19.42 0.83
N SER A 230 29.27 18.21 1.22
CA SER A 230 28.07 17.52 0.72
C SER A 230 26.96 17.31 1.76
N GLY A 231 27.07 17.91 2.95
CA GLY A 231 26.09 17.70 4.03
C GLY A 231 26.05 16.25 4.54
N ALA A 232 24.92 15.83 5.10
CA ALA A 232 24.67 14.44 5.51
C ALA A 232 23.32 13.94 5.01
N ASN A 233 23.22 12.63 4.78
CA ASN A 233 21.96 12.02 4.36
C ASN A 233 21.28 11.38 5.57
N ILE A 234 20.03 11.77 5.80
CA ILE A 234 19.13 11.12 6.74
C ILE A 234 18.23 10.21 5.93
N VAL A 235 18.11 8.96 6.37
CA VAL A 235 17.18 7.98 5.84
C VAL A 235 16.20 7.64 6.95
N CYS A 236 14.90 7.81 6.71
CA CYS A 236 13.86 7.46 7.65
C CYS A 236 12.93 6.41 7.02
N THR A 237 12.52 5.44 7.84
CA THR A 237 11.51 4.43 7.50
C THR A 237 10.34 4.53 8.46
N VAL A 238 9.12 4.38 7.93
CA VAL A 238 7.86 4.47 8.69
C VAL A 238 6.91 3.35 8.27
N ASP A 239 5.97 2.97 9.14
CA ASP A 239 4.88 2.02 8.84
C ASP A 239 3.52 2.62 9.27
N GLN A 240 2.55 2.66 8.36
CA GLN A 240 1.16 3.02 8.66
C GLN A 240 0.37 1.87 9.27
N SER A 241 0.87 0.64 9.15
CA SER A 241 0.26 -0.50 9.81
C SER A 241 0.82 -0.63 11.22
N THR A 242 -0.07 -0.53 12.19
CA THR A 242 0.21 -1.03 13.55
C THR A 242 0.39 -2.54 13.51
N ARG A 243 1.19 -3.09 14.43
CA ARG A 243 1.36 -4.55 14.57
C ARG A 243 0.70 -4.99 15.87
N SER A 244 -0.17 -6.00 15.80
CA SER A 244 -0.80 -6.55 17.01
C SER A 244 0.15 -7.43 17.83
N ALA A 245 1.25 -7.89 17.22
CA ALA A 245 2.35 -8.59 17.86
C ALA A 245 3.68 -8.16 17.23
N ASN A 246 4.78 -8.36 17.94
CA ASN A 246 6.12 -8.12 17.38
C ASN A 246 6.30 -9.00 16.12
N ALA A 247 6.81 -8.40 15.05
CA ALA A 247 7.19 -9.17 13.87
C ALA A 247 8.38 -10.08 14.22
N HIS A 248 8.31 -11.35 13.78
CA HIS A 248 9.41 -12.30 13.82
C HIS A 248 10.31 -12.14 12.61
#